data_AF-A0A1U7J0K0-F1
#
_entry.id   AF-A0A1U7J0K0-F1
#
_cell.length_a   1.000
_cell.length_b   1.000
_cell.length_c   1.000
_cell.angle_alpha   90.00
_cell.angle_beta   90.00
_cell.angle_gamma   90.00
#
_symmetry.space_group_name_H-M   'P 1'
#
loop_
_entity.id
_entity.type
_entity.pdbx_description
1 polymer ?
#
loop_
_entity_poly.entity_id
_entity_poly.type
_entity_poly.pdbx_seq_one_letter_code
_entity_poly.pdbx_strand_id
1 'polypeptide(L)'
;MASLLPSFLNPFLASLNPLDILGSTVLVSGFGDDVLNGGTEDEILVGLWGNKQLFGAEGNDWLLGGLGNDVFDGGLGNNQFFTGPGQDTVVLKNDGRVDTVADFTPGVDRFLLPGGLSFGQIAIAQQGANTTLRYLNQSEPSVILLNVAAASLTPESFETQALVPSFNGLTIFGDSLSDPGNLFELTGFFPPLPYSEGRFSNGDLWVDYLVDDLRFEPSQVQNFAVGGATTGRDNGLDPLISSLTSTEVNLPGLLDEVDSYLGSLGSGSANPNGLYVVWAGANDLFNLPSDPAAIPAFLANSVQNIATAISSLAARGADTFLVPNLPNLGLTPRTLGDGTSQQATALSLGFNTGLANALTALEQTLPIDIIPVDLFGLTNEIIGAPAEFGFTNVTDPLFTQGLLDDPGYFWWDQQHPTTTVHELLADVFQTSLLEAGYLQPGDGALPTLAGEGLALSGAIAPGEAREIVSADWESSWAADVFSSVQPAPAVV
;
A
#
# COMPACT_ATOMS: atom_id res chain seq x y z
N MET A 1 -19.84 28.91 15.05
CA MET A 1 -19.50 27.52 15.41
C MET A 1 -20.65 26.86 16.19
N ALA A 2 -20.99 27.24 17.42
CA ALA A 2 -22.06 26.57 18.21
C ALA A 2 -23.52 26.75 17.72
N SER A 3 -23.81 27.66 16.79
CA SER A 3 -25.20 27.98 16.38
C SER A 3 -25.68 27.25 15.12
N LEU A 4 -24.80 26.54 14.40
CA LEU A 4 -25.13 25.83 13.15
C LEU A 4 -25.11 24.31 13.31
N LEU A 5 -24.35 23.79 14.27
CA LEU A 5 -24.34 22.37 14.66
C LEU A 5 -25.75 21.81 14.96
N PRO A 6 -26.66 22.50 15.69
CA PRO A 6 -27.95 21.92 16.07
C PRO A 6 -28.90 21.69 14.90
N SER A 7 -28.79 22.45 13.80
CA SER A 7 -29.67 22.30 12.63
C SER A 7 -29.28 21.12 11.73
N PHE A 8 -28.00 20.75 11.70
CA PHE A 8 -27.49 19.60 10.96
C PHE A 8 -27.57 18.30 11.79
N LEU A 9 -27.28 18.38 13.10
CA LEU A 9 -27.34 17.22 14.00
C LEU A 9 -28.77 16.83 14.40
N ASN A 10 -29.77 17.73 14.41
CA ASN A 10 -31.12 17.38 14.88
C ASN A 10 -31.86 16.36 14.01
N PRO A 11 -31.86 16.45 12.66
CA PRO A 11 -32.49 15.44 11.82
C PRO A 11 -31.81 14.07 11.96
N PHE A 12 -30.47 14.08 12.11
CA PHE A 12 -29.63 12.90 12.31
C PHE A 12 -29.86 12.24 13.68
N LEU A 13 -29.74 12.98 14.79
CA LEU A 13 -30.05 12.48 16.13
C LEU A 13 -31.50 11.99 16.27
N ALA A 14 -32.41 12.46 15.41
CA ALA A 14 -33.79 12.00 15.35
C ALA A 14 -34.00 10.74 14.48
N SER A 15 -33.12 10.44 13.51
CA SER A 15 -33.13 9.18 12.76
C SER A 15 -32.43 8.04 13.50
N LEU A 16 -31.52 8.38 14.43
CA LEU A 16 -30.90 7.46 15.38
C LEU A 16 -31.86 7.11 16.54
N ASN A 17 -32.85 6.24 16.31
CA ASN A 17 -33.47 5.48 17.42
C ASN A 17 -32.34 4.78 18.21
N PRO A 18 -32.45 4.61 19.55
CA PRO A 18 -31.30 4.58 20.46
C PRO A 18 -30.26 3.54 20.04
N LEU A 19 -29.32 3.99 19.22
CA LEU A 19 -28.10 3.30 18.86
C LEU A 19 -27.15 3.51 20.03
N ASP A 20 -26.33 2.49 20.28
CA ASP A 20 -25.41 2.46 21.41
C ASP A 20 -24.20 3.36 21.09
N ILE A 21 -24.42 4.67 21.01
CA ILE A 21 -23.38 5.71 20.79
C ILE A 21 -22.50 5.87 22.06
N LEU A 22 -22.71 5.01 23.07
CA LEU A 22 -21.94 4.98 24.31
C LEU A 22 -20.66 4.18 24.08
N GLY A 23 -19.65 4.84 23.52
CA GLY A 23 -18.32 4.24 23.35
C GLY A 23 -17.60 4.68 22.08
N SER A 24 -18.35 5.00 21.02
CA SER A 24 -17.78 5.37 19.72
C SER A 24 -16.99 6.67 19.76
N THR A 25 -15.84 6.67 19.10
CA THR A 25 -15.04 7.88 18.85
C THR A 25 -15.72 8.71 17.76
N VAL A 26 -15.81 10.03 17.98
CA VAL A 26 -16.42 10.96 17.01
C VAL A 26 -15.35 11.86 16.40
N LEU A 27 -15.12 11.69 15.11
CA LEU A 27 -14.20 12.47 14.29
C LEU A 27 -15.00 13.50 13.49
N VAL A 28 -14.64 14.78 13.60
CA VAL A 28 -15.36 15.86 12.91
C VAL A 28 -14.35 16.76 12.20
N SER A 29 -14.49 16.91 10.88
CA SER A 29 -13.60 17.80 10.12
C SER A 29 -13.98 19.28 10.24
N GLY A 30 -13.10 20.12 9.68
CA GLY A 30 -13.33 21.54 9.54
C GLY A 30 -14.30 21.90 8.41
N PHE A 31 -14.30 23.19 8.06
CA PHE A 31 -14.90 23.66 6.81
C PHE A 31 -13.82 23.63 5.73
N GLY A 32 -14.18 23.26 4.49
CA GLY A 32 -13.23 23.14 3.39
C GLY A 32 -13.14 21.70 2.92
N ASP A 33 -12.24 21.41 1.99
CA ASP A 33 -12.05 20.05 1.52
C ASP A 33 -11.09 19.35 2.51
N ASP A 34 -11.53 18.26 3.13
CA ASP A 34 -10.80 17.61 4.23
C ASP A 34 -10.77 16.10 4.03
N VAL A 35 -9.74 15.45 4.58
CA VAL A 35 -9.64 13.99 4.71
C VAL A 35 -9.87 13.61 6.16
N LEU A 36 -10.74 12.64 6.41
CA LEU A 36 -11.00 12.05 7.73
C LEU A 36 -10.68 10.57 7.67
N ASN A 37 -9.72 10.14 8.49
CA ASN A 37 -9.38 8.74 8.66
C ASN A 37 -9.88 8.27 10.02
N GLY A 38 -10.67 7.20 10.00
CA GLY A 38 -11.06 6.39 11.14
C GLY A 38 -9.92 5.52 11.61
N GLY A 39 -10.19 4.77 12.66
CA GLY A 39 -9.27 3.88 13.33
C GLY A 39 -9.71 2.43 13.18
N THR A 40 -9.78 1.73 14.31
CA THR A 40 -10.08 0.28 14.34
C THR A 40 -11.30 -0.04 15.19
N GLU A 41 -11.93 0.99 15.76
CA GLU A 41 -13.12 0.86 16.58
C GLU A 41 -14.35 1.35 15.80
N ASP A 42 -15.55 1.09 16.32
CA ASP A 42 -16.76 1.66 15.71
C ASP A 42 -16.79 3.18 15.91
N GLU A 43 -16.64 3.96 14.84
CA GLU A 43 -16.53 5.41 14.88
C GLU A 43 -17.68 6.16 14.18
N ILE A 44 -17.71 7.48 14.41
CA ILE A 44 -18.59 8.41 13.73
C ILE A 44 -17.74 9.49 13.07
N LEU A 45 -17.64 9.48 11.75
CA LEU A 45 -16.92 10.45 10.95
C LEU A 45 -17.89 11.49 10.37
N VAL A 46 -17.62 12.77 10.58
CA VAL A 46 -18.51 13.88 10.19
C VAL A 46 -17.76 14.97 9.40
N GLY A 47 -18.05 15.05 8.11
CA GLY A 47 -17.42 15.94 7.13
C GLY A 47 -17.90 17.40 7.13
N LEU A 48 -19.16 17.67 7.49
CA LEU A 48 -19.75 19.03 7.50
C LEU A 48 -19.83 19.73 6.13
N TRP A 49 -18.95 20.69 5.79
CA TRP A 49 -19.01 21.43 4.50
C TRP A 49 -17.69 21.33 3.74
N GLY A 50 -17.79 21.23 2.43
CA GLY A 50 -16.69 21.06 1.48
C GLY A 50 -16.65 19.63 0.96
N ASN A 51 -15.81 19.33 -0.02
CA ASN A 51 -15.68 17.99 -0.58
C ASN A 51 -14.79 17.14 0.33
N LYS A 52 -15.33 16.08 0.91
CA LYS A 52 -14.67 15.29 1.94
C LYS A 52 -14.22 13.95 1.42
N GLN A 53 -13.21 13.41 2.05
CA GLN A 53 -12.84 12.01 1.89
C GLN A 53 -12.91 11.37 3.27
N LEU A 54 -13.81 10.42 3.48
CA LEU A 54 -14.07 9.79 4.77
C LEU A 54 -13.72 8.30 4.65
N PHE A 55 -12.75 7.86 5.45
CA PHE A 55 -12.24 6.49 5.48
C PHE A 55 -12.54 5.89 6.85
N GLY A 56 -13.34 4.83 6.93
CA GLY A 56 -13.67 4.15 8.20
C GLY A 56 -12.53 3.32 8.77
N ALA A 57 -11.68 2.76 7.90
CA ALA A 57 -10.60 1.82 8.24
C ALA A 57 -11.12 0.47 8.77
N GLU A 58 -11.15 0.18 10.07
CA GLU A 58 -11.82 -1.03 10.59
C GLU A 58 -12.90 -0.65 11.59
N GLY A 59 -14.01 -1.38 11.62
CA GLY A 59 -15.10 -1.11 12.55
C GLY A 59 -16.46 -1.11 11.86
N ASN A 60 -17.54 -0.91 12.61
CA ASN A 60 -18.85 -0.64 12.03
C ASN A 60 -19.12 0.86 12.15
N ASP A 61 -18.66 1.60 11.16
CA ASP A 61 -18.59 3.05 11.23
C ASP A 61 -19.85 3.75 10.74
N TRP A 62 -20.04 4.98 11.22
CA TRP A 62 -21.02 5.93 10.70
C TRP A 62 -20.29 7.05 9.97
N LEU A 63 -20.40 7.10 8.64
CA LEU A 63 -19.75 8.13 7.84
C LEU A 63 -20.79 9.13 7.32
N LEU A 64 -20.60 10.40 7.65
CA LEU A 64 -21.50 11.51 7.31
C LEU A 64 -20.73 12.57 6.52
N GLY A 65 -20.96 12.67 5.21
CA GLY A 65 -20.24 13.63 4.36
C GLY A 65 -20.66 15.07 4.63
N GLY A 66 -21.94 15.35 4.44
CA GLY A 66 -22.50 16.67 4.69
C GLY A 66 -22.79 17.39 3.39
N LEU A 67 -22.33 18.65 3.26
CA LEU A 67 -22.46 19.41 2.02
C LEU A 67 -21.17 19.34 1.23
N GLY A 68 -21.25 19.01 -0.05
CA GLY A 68 -20.07 18.88 -0.91
C GLY A 68 -20.18 17.59 -1.69
N ASN A 69 -19.27 17.38 -2.63
CA ASN A 69 -19.12 16.10 -3.30
C ASN A 69 -18.15 15.26 -2.47
N ASP A 70 -18.69 14.31 -1.72
CA ASP A 70 -17.95 13.55 -0.72
C ASP A 70 -17.60 12.15 -1.23
N VAL A 71 -16.51 11.60 -0.71
CA VAL A 71 -15.98 10.29 -1.07
C VAL A 71 -15.91 9.45 0.19
N PHE A 72 -16.45 8.24 0.12
CA PHE A 72 -16.62 7.37 1.26
C PHE A 72 -15.98 6.02 0.99
N ASP A 73 -15.05 5.64 1.85
CA ASP A 73 -14.62 4.26 1.99
C ASP A 73 -14.94 3.82 3.41
N GLY A 74 -15.82 2.82 3.55
CA GLY A 74 -16.19 2.29 4.87
C GLY A 74 -15.08 1.49 5.53
N GLY A 75 -14.05 1.05 4.80
CA GLY A 75 -13.09 0.11 5.36
C GLY A 75 -13.68 -1.28 5.59
N LEU A 76 -13.11 -2.04 6.52
CA LEU A 76 -13.61 -3.32 6.98
C LEU A 76 -14.75 -3.15 7.98
N GLY A 77 -15.79 -3.97 7.84
CA GLY A 77 -16.92 -4.03 8.77
C GLY A 77 -18.23 -3.65 8.10
N ASN A 78 -19.32 -3.53 8.87
CA ASN A 78 -20.63 -3.20 8.31
C ASN A 78 -20.94 -1.73 8.57
N ASN A 79 -20.67 -0.89 7.58
CA ASN A 79 -20.68 0.56 7.74
C ASN A 79 -22.03 1.18 7.40
N GLN A 80 -22.27 2.39 7.90
CA GLN A 80 -23.45 3.18 7.63
C GLN A 80 -23.05 4.54 7.02
N PHE A 81 -23.47 4.76 5.79
CA PHE A 81 -23.19 5.99 5.05
C PHE A 81 -24.41 6.90 5.01
N PHE A 82 -24.18 8.18 5.31
CA PHE A 82 -25.09 9.30 5.05
C PHE A 82 -24.34 10.28 4.15
N THR A 83 -24.61 10.19 2.85
CA THR A 83 -23.84 10.93 1.83
C THR A 83 -24.12 12.43 1.96
N GLY A 84 -25.40 12.78 2.06
CA GLY A 84 -25.85 14.16 2.17
C GLY A 84 -26.06 14.83 0.82
N PRO A 85 -26.17 16.17 0.79
CA PRO A 85 -26.31 16.90 -0.46
C PRO A 85 -24.98 17.09 -1.20
N GLY A 86 -24.90 16.52 -2.40
CA GLY A 86 -23.77 16.65 -3.31
C GLY A 86 -23.84 15.61 -4.40
N GLN A 87 -22.81 15.50 -5.22
CA GLN A 87 -22.55 14.27 -5.99
C GLN A 87 -21.52 13.47 -5.21
N ASP A 88 -22.00 12.45 -4.51
CA ASP A 88 -21.18 11.67 -3.60
C ASP A 88 -20.78 10.33 -4.20
N THR A 89 -19.60 9.84 -3.84
CA THR A 89 -19.05 8.56 -4.30
C THR A 89 -18.83 7.63 -3.10
N VAL A 90 -19.44 6.45 -3.13
CA VAL A 90 -19.20 5.39 -2.13
C VAL A 90 -18.40 4.26 -2.76
N VAL A 91 -17.26 3.88 -2.17
CA VAL A 91 -16.46 2.74 -2.61
C VAL A 91 -17.22 1.45 -2.35
N LEU A 92 -17.46 0.67 -3.40
CA LEU A 92 -18.05 -0.65 -3.28
C LEU A 92 -16.93 -1.66 -3.02
N LYS A 93 -16.98 -2.37 -1.88
CA LYS A 93 -16.01 -3.39 -1.48
C LYS A 93 -16.54 -4.81 -1.66
N ASN A 94 -15.63 -5.71 -2.02
CA ASN A 94 -15.88 -7.13 -2.22
C ASN A 94 -15.24 -7.99 -1.11
N ASP A 95 -15.39 -7.54 0.14
CA ASP A 95 -14.76 -8.10 1.34
C ASP A 95 -15.67 -9.09 2.11
N GLY A 96 -16.89 -9.31 1.61
CA GLY A 96 -17.89 -10.16 2.25
C GLY A 96 -18.59 -9.51 3.46
N ARG A 97 -18.44 -8.21 3.65
CA ARG A 97 -19.20 -7.39 4.59
C ARG A 97 -20.39 -6.72 3.89
N VAL A 98 -21.30 -6.16 4.70
CA VAL A 98 -22.54 -5.56 4.20
C VAL A 98 -22.71 -4.15 4.73
N ASP A 99 -22.41 -3.18 3.89
CA ASP A 99 -22.63 -1.78 4.20
C ASP A 99 -24.06 -1.33 3.94
N THR A 100 -24.44 -0.19 4.53
CA THR A 100 -25.74 0.44 4.34
C THR A 100 -25.59 1.90 3.94
N VAL A 101 -26.17 2.31 2.81
CA VAL A 101 -26.28 3.73 2.45
C VAL A 101 -27.71 4.19 2.69
N ALA A 102 -27.88 5.19 3.55
CA ALA A 102 -29.18 5.58 4.08
C ALA A 102 -29.95 6.57 3.19
N ASP A 103 -29.25 7.41 2.43
CA ASP A 103 -29.80 8.55 1.69
C ASP A 103 -29.28 8.69 0.25
N PHE A 104 -28.78 7.59 -0.33
CA PHE A 104 -28.30 7.54 -1.71
C PHE A 104 -29.33 8.13 -2.70
N THR A 105 -28.89 9.09 -3.51
CA THR A 105 -29.69 9.82 -4.48
C THR A 105 -29.38 9.36 -5.91
N PRO A 106 -30.21 8.51 -6.53
CA PRO A 106 -29.95 7.99 -7.87
C PRO A 106 -29.83 9.08 -8.93
N GLY A 107 -28.84 8.95 -9.80
CA GLY A 107 -28.53 9.93 -10.86
C GLY A 107 -27.76 11.16 -10.36
N VAL A 108 -27.44 11.21 -9.07
CA VAL A 108 -26.56 12.20 -8.47
C VAL A 108 -25.37 11.47 -7.87
N ASP A 109 -25.61 10.59 -6.91
CA ASP A 109 -24.59 9.80 -6.21
C ASP A 109 -24.14 8.60 -7.05
N ARG A 110 -22.95 8.10 -6.72
CA ARG A 110 -22.26 7.05 -7.45
C ARG A 110 -21.64 6.02 -6.51
N PHE A 111 -21.47 4.82 -7.03
CA PHE A 111 -20.60 3.81 -6.46
C PHE A 111 -19.30 3.73 -7.25
N LEU A 112 -18.16 3.85 -6.57
CA LEU A 112 -16.86 3.52 -7.16
C LEU A 112 -16.70 2.01 -7.19
N LEU A 113 -16.47 1.47 -8.38
CA LEU A 113 -16.13 0.08 -8.63
C LEU A 113 -14.61 -0.02 -8.79
N PRO A 114 -13.86 -0.50 -7.78
CA PRO A 114 -12.41 -0.63 -7.88
C PRO A 114 -12.00 -1.72 -8.88
N GLY A 115 -10.77 -1.63 -9.39
CA GLY A 115 -10.13 -2.66 -10.22
C GLY A 115 -10.80 -2.94 -11.58
N GLY A 116 -11.32 -1.92 -12.26
CA GLY A 116 -11.82 -2.00 -13.63
C GLY A 116 -13.16 -2.74 -13.78
N LEU A 117 -13.86 -3.00 -12.67
CA LEU A 117 -15.16 -3.64 -12.66
C LEU A 117 -16.20 -2.76 -13.36
N SER A 118 -17.11 -3.41 -14.09
CA SER A 118 -18.18 -2.72 -14.82
C SER A 118 -19.53 -2.92 -14.15
N PHE A 119 -20.48 -2.00 -14.44
CA PHE A 119 -21.88 -2.10 -14.05
C PHE A 119 -22.50 -3.49 -14.29
N GLY A 120 -22.11 -4.18 -15.37
CA GLY A 120 -22.63 -5.50 -15.73
C GLY A 120 -22.24 -6.62 -14.75
N GLN A 121 -21.29 -6.38 -13.85
CA GLN A 121 -20.82 -7.34 -12.85
C GLN A 121 -21.50 -7.17 -11.49
N ILE A 122 -22.44 -6.23 -11.37
CA ILE A 122 -23.21 -5.98 -10.15
C ILE A 122 -24.64 -6.52 -10.33
N ALA A 123 -25.03 -7.47 -9.48
CA ALA A 123 -26.42 -7.86 -9.31
C ALA A 123 -27.14 -6.82 -8.45
N ILE A 124 -28.18 -6.23 -9.03
CA ILE A 124 -29.07 -5.27 -8.36
C ILE A 124 -30.40 -5.96 -8.10
N ALA A 125 -30.80 -6.05 -6.83
CA ALA A 125 -32.06 -6.69 -6.44
C ALA A 125 -32.87 -5.84 -5.46
N GLN A 126 -34.15 -5.63 -5.78
CA GLN A 126 -35.08 -5.00 -4.86
C GLN A 126 -35.43 -5.96 -3.71
N GLN A 127 -35.33 -5.46 -2.48
CA GLN A 127 -35.74 -6.15 -1.25
C GLN A 127 -36.67 -5.25 -0.44
N GLY A 128 -37.98 -5.45 -0.58
CA GLY A 128 -38.97 -4.57 0.05
C GLY A 128 -38.85 -3.14 -0.48
N ALA A 129 -38.64 -2.18 0.43
CA ALA A 129 -38.37 -0.78 0.06
C ALA A 129 -36.91 -0.50 -0.30
N ASN A 130 -36.01 -1.43 0.02
CA ASN A 130 -34.56 -1.26 -0.12
C ASN A 130 -34.04 -1.95 -1.39
N THR A 131 -32.84 -1.59 -1.82
CA THR A 131 -32.13 -2.26 -2.91
C THR A 131 -30.85 -2.88 -2.36
N THR A 132 -30.48 -4.04 -2.88
CA THR A 132 -29.22 -4.72 -2.56
C THR A 132 -28.32 -4.71 -3.79
N LEU A 133 -27.04 -4.40 -3.57
CA LEU A 133 -25.97 -4.50 -4.56
C LEU A 133 -25.06 -5.65 -4.16
N ARG A 134 -24.75 -6.51 -5.12
CA ARG A 134 -23.92 -7.69 -4.90
C ARG A 134 -23.05 -7.97 -6.10
N TYR A 135 -21.78 -8.26 -5.90
CA TYR A 135 -20.94 -8.79 -6.98
C TYR A 135 -21.45 -10.15 -7.45
N LEU A 136 -21.48 -10.39 -8.77
CA LEU A 136 -22.03 -11.63 -9.31
C LEU A 136 -21.35 -12.90 -8.79
N ASN A 137 -20.09 -12.82 -8.37
CA ASN A 137 -19.32 -13.91 -7.77
C ASN A 137 -19.60 -14.14 -6.27
N GLN A 138 -20.32 -13.25 -5.59
CA GLN A 138 -20.64 -13.36 -4.16
C GLN A 138 -22.02 -13.96 -3.91
N SER A 139 -22.23 -14.58 -2.74
CA SER A 139 -23.54 -15.06 -2.31
C SER A 139 -24.35 -14.02 -1.54
N GLU A 140 -23.68 -13.19 -0.75
CA GLU A 140 -24.28 -12.14 0.09
C GLU A 140 -24.09 -10.75 -0.55
N PRO A 141 -24.99 -9.78 -0.29
CA PRO A 141 -24.85 -8.42 -0.81
C PRO A 141 -23.68 -7.68 -0.17
N SER A 142 -23.05 -6.78 -0.93
CA SER A 142 -22.02 -5.86 -0.42
C SER A 142 -22.63 -4.59 0.16
N VAL A 143 -23.73 -4.10 -0.43
CA VAL A 143 -24.40 -2.87 0.00
C VAL A 143 -25.91 -3.04 0.03
N ILE A 144 -26.54 -2.45 1.04
CA ILE A 144 -27.98 -2.21 1.14
C ILE A 144 -28.25 -0.71 1.01
N LEU A 145 -29.00 -0.33 -0.01
CA LEU A 145 -29.53 1.02 -0.19
C LEU A 145 -30.92 1.14 0.43
N LEU A 146 -31.08 2.02 1.42
CA LEU A 146 -32.36 2.23 2.08
C LEU A 146 -33.30 3.06 1.21
N ASN A 147 -34.54 2.60 1.04
CA ASN A 147 -35.61 3.32 0.34
C ASN A 147 -35.29 3.72 -1.13
N VAL A 148 -34.29 3.09 -1.75
CA VAL A 148 -33.97 3.28 -3.17
C VAL A 148 -34.64 2.20 -4.00
N ALA A 149 -35.25 2.58 -5.12
CA ALA A 149 -35.81 1.65 -6.08
C ALA A 149 -34.70 1.05 -6.95
N ALA A 150 -34.65 -0.28 -7.08
CA ALA A 150 -33.62 -0.95 -7.89
C ALA A 150 -33.65 -0.47 -9.35
N ALA A 151 -34.84 -0.15 -9.87
CA ALA A 151 -35.03 0.35 -11.23
C ALA A 151 -34.53 1.78 -11.46
N SER A 152 -34.21 2.55 -10.41
CA SER A 152 -33.60 3.88 -10.56
C SER A 152 -32.09 3.85 -10.65
N LEU A 153 -31.46 2.70 -10.40
CA LEU A 153 -30.02 2.54 -10.60
C LEU A 153 -29.72 2.21 -12.07
N THR A 154 -28.85 3.00 -12.65
CA THR A 154 -28.41 2.90 -14.05
C THR A 154 -26.88 2.79 -14.09
N PRO A 155 -26.26 2.56 -15.25
CA PRO A 155 -24.79 2.59 -15.35
C PRO A 155 -24.17 3.89 -14.82
N GLU A 156 -24.88 5.02 -14.90
CA GLU A 156 -24.43 6.31 -14.38
C GLU A 156 -24.42 6.40 -12.84
N SER A 157 -25.04 5.43 -12.15
CA SER A 157 -24.93 5.28 -10.69
C SER A 157 -23.63 4.60 -10.26
N PHE A 158 -22.76 4.24 -11.21
CA PHE A 158 -21.51 3.55 -10.98
C PHE A 158 -20.39 4.21 -11.79
N GLU A 159 -19.23 4.34 -11.17
CA GLU A 159 -18.00 4.77 -11.81
C GLU A 159 -16.93 3.70 -11.62
N THR A 160 -16.02 3.57 -12.57
CA THR A 160 -15.05 2.48 -12.61
C THR A 160 -13.65 3.04 -12.43
N GLN A 161 -12.95 2.61 -11.38
CA GLN A 161 -11.53 2.89 -11.23
C GLN A 161 -10.78 1.86 -12.09
N ALA A 162 -10.26 2.27 -13.24
CA ALA A 162 -9.62 1.34 -14.17
C ALA A 162 -8.13 1.62 -14.30
N LEU A 163 -7.32 0.55 -14.33
CA LEU A 163 -5.94 0.65 -14.75
C LEU A 163 -5.85 1.08 -16.22
N VAL A 164 -4.98 2.03 -16.51
CA VAL A 164 -4.76 2.58 -17.85
C VAL A 164 -3.26 2.60 -18.17
N PRO A 165 -2.79 1.85 -19.18
CA PRO A 165 -3.54 0.87 -19.97
C PRO A 165 -4.02 -0.29 -19.09
N SER A 166 -4.98 -1.08 -19.57
CA SER A 166 -5.47 -2.24 -18.83
C SER A 166 -4.35 -3.28 -18.69
N PHE A 167 -3.75 -3.34 -17.49
CA PHE A 167 -2.80 -4.39 -17.16
C PHE A 167 -3.52 -5.73 -17.08
N ASN A 168 -2.89 -6.78 -17.63
CA ASN A 168 -3.45 -8.13 -17.61
C ASN A 168 -2.51 -9.17 -17.00
N GLY A 169 -1.46 -8.71 -16.31
CA GLY A 169 -0.59 -9.52 -15.48
C GLY A 169 0.10 -8.67 -14.42
N LEU A 170 0.38 -9.26 -13.26
CA LEU A 170 1.18 -8.69 -12.19
C LEU A 170 2.32 -9.66 -11.88
N THR A 171 3.56 -9.20 -11.99
CA THR A 171 4.75 -10.02 -11.68
C THR A 171 5.58 -9.34 -10.61
N ILE A 172 5.78 -10.02 -9.47
CA ILE A 172 6.44 -9.47 -8.29
C ILE A 172 7.77 -10.17 -8.05
N PHE A 173 8.80 -9.38 -7.74
CA PHE A 173 10.12 -9.81 -7.30
C PHE A 173 10.50 -9.04 -6.03
N GLY A 174 11.14 -9.69 -5.08
CA GLY A 174 11.49 -9.04 -3.83
C GLY A 174 11.81 -9.98 -2.69
N ASP A 175 11.57 -9.52 -1.47
CA ASP A 175 11.93 -10.25 -0.27
C ASP A 175 10.73 -10.66 0.59
N SER A 176 10.96 -10.84 1.89
CA SER A 176 9.97 -11.19 2.91
C SER A 176 8.75 -10.25 2.94
N LEU A 177 8.90 -8.97 2.57
CA LEU A 177 7.77 -8.03 2.53
C LEU A 177 6.77 -8.34 1.41
N SER A 178 7.15 -9.18 0.45
CA SER A 178 6.32 -9.57 -0.69
C SER A 178 6.15 -11.09 -0.83
N ASP A 179 6.78 -11.90 0.04
CA ASP A 179 6.79 -13.36 -0.05
C ASP A 179 5.44 -13.98 0.40
N PRO A 180 4.65 -14.58 -0.51
CA PRO A 180 3.34 -15.15 -0.19
C PRO A 180 3.43 -16.54 0.48
N GLY A 181 4.63 -17.01 0.81
CA GLY A 181 4.91 -18.36 1.32
C GLY A 181 5.89 -19.16 0.46
N ASN A 182 6.52 -18.58 -0.55
CA ASN A 182 7.55 -19.20 -1.40
C ASN A 182 8.71 -19.74 -0.56
N LEU A 183 9.22 -18.99 0.43
CA LEU A 183 10.26 -19.53 1.31
C LEU A 183 9.75 -20.73 2.13
N PHE A 184 8.49 -20.69 2.57
CA PHE A 184 7.89 -21.80 3.28
C PHE A 184 7.76 -23.04 2.39
N GLU A 185 7.43 -22.88 1.11
CA GLU A 185 7.44 -23.98 0.14
C GLU A 185 8.85 -24.54 -0.11
N LEU A 186 9.86 -23.67 -0.23
CA LEU A 186 11.25 -24.07 -0.45
C LEU A 186 11.85 -24.82 0.75
N THR A 187 11.52 -24.37 1.96
CA THR A 187 12.11 -24.92 3.20
C THR A 187 11.26 -26.01 3.84
N GLY A 188 9.94 -25.95 3.66
CA GLY A 188 8.94 -26.81 4.29
C GLY A 188 8.61 -26.45 5.75
N PHE A 189 9.19 -25.39 6.32
CA PHE A 189 9.00 -25.07 7.74
C PHE A 189 9.16 -23.60 8.14
N PHE A 190 9.70 -22.73 7.28
CA PHE A 190 10.04 -21.36 7.66
C PHE A 190 9.38 -20.32 6.74
N PRO A 191 8.78 -19.23 7.28
CA PRO A 191 8.67 -18.92 8.70
C PRO A 191 7.70 -19.88 9.44
N PRO A 192 7.99 -20.23 10.71
CA PRO A 192 7.13 -21.14 11.48
C PRO A 192 5.88 -20.43 11.97
N LEU A 193 4.92 -21.15 12.56
CA LEU A 193 3.85 -20.50 13.34
C LEU A 193 4.46 -19.61 14.45
N PRO A 194 3.83 -18.49 14.84
CA PRO A 194 2.51 -17.97 14.41
C PRO A 194 2.45 -17.11 13.13
N TYR A 195 3.48 -17.11 12.27
CA TYR A 195 3.40 -16.38 11.00
C TYR A 195 2.26 -16.92 10.11
N SER A 196 1.51 -16.03 9.47
CA SER A 196 0.30 -16.39 8.72
C SER A 196 0.64 -17.05 7.40
N GLU A 197 0.27 -18.33 7.23
CA GLU A 197 0.38 -19.08 5.97
C GLU A 197 1.77 -19.03 5.28
N GLY A 198 2.86 -18.88 6.06
CA GLY A 198 4.21 -18.77 5.52
C GLY A 198 4.64 -17.36 5.08
N ARG A 199 3.77 -16.36 5.26
CA ARG A 199 4.09 -14.93 5.08
C ARG A 199 4.90 -14.39 6.25
N PHE A 200 5.66 -13.32 6.05
CA PHE A 200 6.41 -12.66 7.12
C PHE A 200 5.57 -11.63 7.91
N SER A 201 4.29 -11.93 8.15
CA SER A 201 3.39 -11.06 8.91
C SER A 201 2.38 -11.90 9.72
N ASN A 202 1.46 -11.24 10.42
CA ASN A 202 0.32 -11.87 11.10
C ASN A 202 -0.91 -12.05 10.22
N GLY A 203 -0.87 -11.63 8.95
CA GLY A 203 -1.98 -11.73 8.00
C GLY A 203 -1.52 -11.62 6.55
N ASP A 204 -2.36 -11.00 5.74
CA ASP A 204 -2.12 -10.73 4.33
C ASP A 204 -0.99 -9.69 4.14
N LEU A 205 -0.29 -9.79 3.01
CA LEU A 205 0.73 -8.81 2.62
C LEU A 205 0.12 -7.75 1.69
N TRP A 206 0.84 -6.66 1.49
CA TRP A 206 0.43 -5.57 0.59
C TRP A 206 0.10 -6.08 -0.83
N VAL A 207 0.77 -7.15 -1.28
CA VAL A 207 0.51 -7.78 -2.58
C VAL A 207 -0.89 -8.40 -2.61
N ASP A 208 -1.32 -9.04 -1.52
CA ASP A 208 -2.62 -9.68 -1.43
C ASP A 208 -3.74 -8.63 -1.52
N TYR A 209 -3.62 -7.53 -0.74
CA TYR A 209 -4.53 -6.38 -0.81
C TYR A 209 -4.54 -5.73 -2.20
N LEU A 210 -3.36 -5.42 -2.75
CA LEU A 210 -3.26 -4.80 -4.07
C LEU A 210 -3.88 -5.67 -5.19
N VAL A 211 -3.70 -6.98 -5.12
CA VAL A 211 -4.30 -7.93 -6.06
C VAL A 211 -5.82 -7.89 -5.97
N ASP A 212 -6.39 -7.84 -4.76
CA ASP A 212 -7.84 -7.73 -4.58
C ASP A 212 -8.37 -6.37 -5.07
N ASP A 213 -7.72 -5.27 -4.68
CA ASP A 213 -8.14 -3.91 -4.99
C ASP A 213 -8.09 -3.63 -6.49
N LEU A 214 -7.02 -4.06 -7.16
CA LEU A 214 -6.84 -3.93 -8.60
C LEU A 214 -7.50 -5.07 -9.38
N ARG A 215 -8.10 -6.05 -8.70
CA ARG A 215 -8.85 -7.18 -9.27
C ARG A 215 -8.04 -8.01 -10.26
N PHE A 216 -6.76 -8.25 -9.96
CA PHE A 216 -6.00 -9.23 -10.71
C PHE A 216 -6.55 -10.63 -10.40
N GLU A 217 -6.94 -11.37 -11.45
CA GLU A 217 -7.32 -12.77 -11.28
C GLU A 217 -6.10 -13.58 -10.82
N PRO A 218 -6.26 -14.65 -10.01
CA PRO A 218 -5.12 -15.46 -9.55
C PRO A 218 -4.22 -15.98 -10.68
N SER A 219 -4.78 -16.25 -11.87
CA SER A 219 -4.01 -16.67 -13.05
C SER A 219 -3.16 -15.57 -13.68
N GLN A 220 -3.36 -14.31 -13.30
CA GLN A 220 -2.63 -13.14 -13.80
C GLN A 220 -1.48 -12.74 -12.89
N VAL A 221 -1.41 -13.30 -11.68
CA VAL A 221 -0.41 -12.95 -10.66
C VAL A 221 0.69 -14.00 -10.65
N GLN A 222 1.94 -13.55 -10.69
CA GLN A 222 3.12 -14.37 -10.48
C GLN A 222 4.00 -13.68 -9.44
N ASN A 223 4.24 -14.33 -8.31
CA ASN A 223 5.05 -13.76 -7.25
C ASN A 223 6.27 -14.64 -7.01
N PHE A 224 7.45 -14.09 -7.30
CA PHE A 224 8.74 -14.77 -7.18
C PHE A 224 9.50 -14.38 -5.91
N ALA A 225 8.98 -13.44 -5.12
CA ALA A 225 9.66 -12.94 -3.93
C ALA A 225 9.92 -14.06 -2.92
N VAL A 226 11.13 -14.10 -2.36
CA VAL A 226 11.51 -15.07 -1.34
C VAL A 226 12.06 -14.36 -0.10
N GLY A 227 11.58 -14.76 1.06
CA GLY A 227 12.05 -14.27 2.35
C GLY A 227 13.57 -14.29 2.44
N GLY A 228 14.13 -13.15 2.85
CA GLY A 228 15.58 -12.98 2.99
C GLY A 228 16.32 -12.60 1.71
N ALA A 229 15.67 -12.53 0.53
CA ALA A 229 16.34 -12.15 -0.71
C ALA A 229 17.08 -10.81 -0.57
N THR A 230 18.37 -10.78 -0.96
CA THR A 230 19.10 -9.54 -1.16
C THR A 230 18.83 -9.01 -2.57
N THR A 231 19.27 -7.77 -2.88
CA THR A 231 19.21 -7.26 -4.26
C THR A 231 20.01 -8.10 -5.25
N GLY A 232 21.00 -8.86 -4.77
CA GLY A 232 21.90 -9.69 -5.58
C GLY A 232 21.40 -11.12 -5.78
N ARG A 233 22.33 -12.07 -5.65
CA ARG A 233 22.08 -13.53 -5.75
C ARG A 233 22.18 -14.25 -4.41
N ASP A 234 22.51 -13.51 -3.36
CA ASP A 234 22.60 -14.06 -2.02
C ASP A 234 21.25 -13.93 -1.30
N ASN A 235 21.01 -14.77 -0.30
CA ASN A 235 19.86 -14.67 0.58
C ASN A 235 20.31 -14.56 2.05
N GLY A 236 19.83 -13.53 2.75
CA GLY A 236 20.18 -13.23 4.13
C GLY A 236 19.74 -14.29 5.14
N LEU A 237 18.84 -15.22 4.76
CA LEU A 237 18.41 -16.32 5.61
C LEU A 237 19.23 -17.61 5.41
N ASP A 238 20.11 -17.68 4.41
CA ASP A 238 20.94 -18.87 4.16
C ASP A 238 21.71 -19.33 5.41
N PRO A 239 22.38 -18.46 6.20
CA PRO A 239 23.07 -18.90 7.41
C PRO A 239 22.13 -19.49 8.46
N LEU A 240 20.94 -18.89 8.63
CA LEU A 240 19.94 -19.36 9.59
C LEU A 240 19.38 -20.72 9.17
N ILE A 241 18.90 -20.83 7.93
CA ILE A 241 18.29 -22.06 7.42
C ILE A 241 19.32 -23.18 7.33
N SER A 242 20.56 -22.89 6.92
CA SER A 242 21.64 -23.88 6.92
C SER A 242 21.93 -24.41 8.33
N SER A 243 21.92 -23.51 9.32
CA SER A 243 22.08 -23.90 10.73
C SER A 243 20.92 -24.74 11.24
N LEU A 244 19.68 -24.39 10.90
CA LEU A 244 18.48 -25.11 11.35
C LEU A 244 18.36 -26.51 10.73
N THR A 245 18.79 -26.66 9.48
CA THR A 245 18.69 -27.93 8.73
C THR A 245 19.97 -28.77 8.78
N SER A 246 21.07 -28.22 9.30
CA SER A 246 22.41 -28.82 9.22
C SER A 246 22.86 -29.17 7.78
N THR A 247 22.29 -28.49 6.79
CA THR A 247 22.57 -28.68 5.36
C THR A 247 22.76 -27.30 4.73
N GLU A 248 23.82 -27.12 3.95
CA GLU A 248 24.01 -25.86 3.21
C GLU A 248 22.85 -25.65 2.24
N VAL A 249 22.19 -24.50 2.36
CA VAL A 249 21.15 -24.04 1.44
C VAL A 249 21.66 -22.85 0.63
N ASN A 250 21.08 -22.67 -0.55
CA ASN A 250 21.35 -21.53 -1.43
C ASN A 250 19.99 -21.02 -1.91
N LEU A 251 19.33 -20.23 -1.07
CA LEU A 251 18.05 -19.62 -1.35
C LEU A 251 18.24 -18.46 -2.35
N PRO A 252 17.24 -18.14 -3.17
CA PRO A 252 17.39 -17.12 -4.20
C PRO A 252 17.51 -15.70 -3.60
N GLY A 253 18.34 -14.87 -4.24
CA GLY A 253 18.23 -13.41 -4.18
C GLY A 253 17.42 -12.85 -5.36
N LEU A 254 17.20 -11.53 -5.38
CA LEU A 254 16.39 -10.85 -6.40
C LEU A 254 16.81 -11.19 -7.85
N LEU A 255 18.12 -11.26 -8.13
CA LEU A 255 18.60 -11.58 -9.48
C LEU A 255 18.31 -13.03 -9.88
N ASP A 256 18.25 -13.96 -8.92
CA ASP A 256 17.87 -15.35 -9.21
C ASP A 256 16.36 -15.48 -9.42
N GLU A 257 15.55 -14.70 -8.72
CA GLU A 257 14.10 -14.60 -8.95
C GLU A 257 13.80 -14.09 -10.36
N VAL A 258 14.49 -13.03 -10.80
CA VAL A 258 14.40 -12.51 -12.17
C VAL A 258 14.85 -13.55 -13.19
N ASP A 259 15.98 -14.24 -12.95
CA ASP A 259 16.45 -15.30 -13.84
C ASP A 259 15.45 -16.46 -13.92
N SER A 260 14.78 -16.81 -12.82
CA SER A 260 13.73 -17.83 -12.78
C SER A 260 12.55 -17.44 -13.67
N TYR A 261 12.04 -16.21 -13.52
CA TYR A 261 10.98 -15.70 -14.39
C TYR A 261 11.42 -15.69 -15.86
N LEU A 262 12.58 -15.11 -16.17
CA LEU A 262 13.08 -15.02 -17.54
C LEU A 262 13.37 -16.39 -18.16
N GLY A 263 13.74 -17.39 -17.35
CA GLY A 263 13.88 -18.78 -17.72
C GLY A 263 12.54 -19.44 -18.03
N SER A 264 11.51 -19.15 -17.24
CA SER A 264 10.14 -19.67 -17.45
C SER A 264 9.54 -19.24 -18.80
N LEU A 265 9.94 -18.07 -19.31
CA LEU A 265 9.52 -17.56 -20.62
C LEU A 265 10.15 -18.35 -21.79
N GLY A 266 11.24 -19.10 -21.55
CA GLY A 266 12.02 -19.74 -22.62
C GLY A 266 12.49 -18.73 -23.65
N SER A 267 12.16 -18.95 -24.93
CA SER A 267 12.44 -17.98 -26.01
C SER A 267 11.35 -16.91 -26.19
N GLY A 268 10.33 -16.89 -25.33
CA GLY A 268 9.25 -15.90 -25.35
C GLY A 268 9.67 -14.54 -24.81
N SER A 269 8.75 -13.59 -24.85
CA SER A 269 8.89 -12.27 -24.24
C SER A 269 8.12 -12.19 -22.93
N ALA A 270 8.57 -11.31 -22.04
CA ALA A 270 7.77 -10.81 -20.94
C ALA A 270 6.50 -10.14 -21.49
N ASN A 271 5.46 -10.09 -20.68
CA ASN A 271 4.19 -9.46 -21.05
C ASN A 271 4.34 -7.93 -21.05
N PRO A 272 4.20 -7.24 -22.21
CA PRO A 272 4.31 -5.78 -22.26
C PRO A 272 3.11 -5.06 -21.63
N ASN A 273 1.98 -5.74 -21.41
CA ASN A 273 0.83 -5.20 -20.67
C ASN A 273 0.80 -5.74 -19.23
N GLY A 274 1.96 -6.16 -18.71
CA GLY A 274 2.12 -6.59 -17.34
C GLY A 274 2.65 -5.44 -16.47
N LEU A 275 2.23 -5.42 -15.21
CA LEU A 275 2.80 -4.59 -14.17
C LEU A 275 3.89 -5.39 -13.44
N TYR A 276 5.09 -4.82 -13.35
CA TYR A 276 6.24 -5.50 -12.75
C TYR A 276 6.66 -4.81 -11.47
N VAL A 277 6.72 -5.52 -10.35
CA VAL A 277 7.19 -4.96 -9.08
C VAL A 277 8.60 -5.49 -8.79
N VAL A 278 9.53 -4.59 -8.47
CA VAL A 278 10.89 -4.94 -8.06
C VAL A 278 11.18 -4.26 -6.72
N TRP A 279 11.16 -5.02 -5.63
CA TRP A 279 11.35 -4.46 -4.29
C TRP A 279 12.27 -5.30 -3.40
N ALA A 280 13.52 -4.87 -3.23
CA ALA A 280 14.48 -5.51 -2.34
C ALA A 280 15.49 -4.48 -1.80
N GLY A 281 16.26 -4.89 -0.80
CA GLY A 281 17.43 -4.14 -0.31
C GLY A 281 17.55 -4.07 1.20
N ALA A 282 16.48 -4.34 1.95
CA ALA A 282 16.54 -4.37 3.40
C ALA A 282 17.54 -5.44 3.89
N ASN A 283 17.52 -6.62 3.26
CA ASN A 283 18.44 -7.70 3.60
C ASN A 283 19.91 -7.36 3.31
N ASP A 284 20.21 -6.55 2.28
CA ASP A 284 21.56 -6.04 2.03
C ASP A 284 22.04 -5.17 3.21
N LEU A 285 21.18 -4.25 3.66
CA LEU A 285 21.48 -3.32 4.77
C LEU A 285 21.52 -4.02 6.13
N PHE A 286 20.84 -5.15 6.31
CA PHE A 286 20.99 -5.98 7.50
C PHE A 286 22.24 -6.87 7.48
N ASN A 287 22.90 -7.01 6.32
CA ASN A 287 24.10 -7.85 6.11
C ASN A 287 25.28 -7.02 5.59
N LEU A 288 25.52 -5.85 6.19
CA LEU A 288 26.60 -4.97 5.78
C LEU A 288 27.98 -5.61 5.92
N PRO A 289 28.93 -5.25 5.03
CA PRO A 289 30.34 -5.55 5.23
C PRO A 289 30.84 -5.07 6.60
N SER A 290 31.67 -5.87 7.26
CA SER A 290 32.27 -5.50 8.55
C SER A 290 33.27 -4.34 8.45
N ASP A 291 33.79 -4.06 7.25
CA ASP A 291 34.67 -2.92 6.97
C ASP A 291 33.83 -1.70 6.56
N PRO A 292 33.78 -0.63 7.38
CA PRO A 292 33.02 0.57 7.06
C PRO A 292 33.44 1.25 5.74
N ALA A 293 34.69 1.08 5.31
CA ALA A 293 35.17 1.65 4.05
C ALA A 293 34.56 0.96 2.81
N ALA A 294 34.07 -0.27 2.96
CA ALA A 294 33.43 -1.03 1.87
C ALA A 294 31.93 -0.69 1.71
N ILE A 295 31.28 -0.13 2.74
CA ILE A 295 29.84 0.13 2.77
C ILE A 295 29.37 0.99 1.58
N PRO A 296 30.03 2.11 1.21
CA PRO A 296 29.55 2.93 0.08
C PRO A 296 29.54 2.18 -1.26
N ALA A 297 30.58 1.39 -1.53
CA ALA A 297 30.66 0.58 -2.75
C ALA A 297 29.65 -0.56 -2.74
N PHE A 298 29.40 -1.16 -1.56
CA PHE A 298 28.38 -2.18 -1.37
C PHE A 298 26.97 -1.64 -1.66
N LEU A 299 26.60 -0.49 -1.09
CA LEU A 299 25.31 0.16 -1.36
C LEU A 299 25.13 0.50 -2.84
N ALA A 300 26.18 1.03 -3.49
CA ALA A 300 26.14 1.31 -4.92
C ALA A 300 25.92 0.03 -5.75
N ASN A 301 26.54 -1.10 -5.34
CA ASN A 301 26.32 -2.39 -5.97
C ASN A 301 24.89 -2.91 -5.75
N SER A 302 24.33 -2.76 -4.55
CA SER A 302 22.95 -3.16 -4.27
C SER A 302 21.94 -2.39 -5.14
N VAL A 303 22.13 -1.08 -5.30
CA VAL A 303 21.33 -0.27 -6.24
C VAL A 303 21.54 -0.73 -7.68
N GLN A 304 22.78 -1.02 -8.09
CA GLN A 304 23.08 -1.52 -9.43
C GLN A 304 22.44 -2.88 -9.71
N ASN A 305 22.27 -3.74 -8.72
CA ASN A 305 21.57 -5.00 -8.89
C ASN A 305 20.08 -4.77 -9.21
N ILE A 306 19.40 -3.84 -8.54
CA ILE A 306 18.01 -3.47 -8.88
C ILE A 306 17.94 -2.94 -10.31
N ALA A 307 18.87 -2.07 -10.71
CA ALA A 307 18.93 -1.58 -12.09
C ALA A 307 19.16 -2.72 -13.11
N THR A 308 19.94 -3.74 -12.71
CA THR A 308 20.18 -4.95 -13.52
C THR A 308 18.92 -5.81 -13.64
N ALA A 309 18.16 -5.97 -12.55
CA ALA A 309 16.86 -6.66 -12.56
C ALA A 309 15.89 -6.00 -13.55
N ILE A 310 15.67 -4.69 -13.42
CA ILE A 310 14.77 -3.92 -14.28
C ILE A 310 15.21 -3.98 -15.74
N SER A 311 16.50 -3.72 -16.03
CA SER A 311 17.01 -3.75 -17.41
C SER A 311 16.94 -5.14 -18.05
N SER A 312 17.10 -6.22 -17.27
CA SER A 312 16.97 -7.60 -17.77
C SER A 312 15.52 -7.95 -18.12
N LEU A 313 14.57 -7.52 -17.29
CA LEU A 313 13.14 -7.64 -17.56
C LEU A 313 12.74 -6.82 -18.79
N ALA A 314 13.20 -5.56 -18.87
CA ALA A 314 12.94 -4.65 -19.98
C ALA A 314 13.49 -5.18 -21.31
N ALA A 315 14.70 -5.74 -21.31
CA ALA A 315 15.30 -6.39 -22.48
C ALA A 315 14.46 -7.58 -23.00
N ARG A 316 13.58 -8.14 -22.16
CA ARG A 316 12.66 -9.22 -22.50
C ARG A 316 11.24 -8.74 -22.77
N GLY A 317 10.98 -7.43 -22.73
CA GLY A 317 9.71 -6.81 -23.14
C GLY A 317 8.80 -6.39 -21.98
N ALA A 318 9.28 -6.40 -20.74
CA ALA A 318 8.58 -5.75 -19.63
C ALA A 318 8.65 -4.22 -19.79
N ASP A 319 7.56 -3.52 -19.54
CA ASP A 319 7.39 -2.12 -19.95
C ASP A 319 7.14 -1.20 -18.75
N THR A 320 6.19 -1.54 -17.88
CA THR A 320 5.82 -0.73 -16.71
C THR A 320 6.28 -1.36 -15.40
N PHE A 321 7.00 -0.60 -14.59
CA PHE A 321 7.57 -1.05 -13.32
C PHE A 321 7.08 -0.23 -12.15
N LEU A 322 6.68 -0.89 -11.06
CA LEU A 322 6.57 -0.31 -9.73
C LEU A 322 7.84 -0.61 -8.96
N VAL A 323 8.50 0.42 -8.43
CA VAL A 323 9.78 0.26 -7.72
C VAL A 323 9.71 0.99 -6.38
N PRO A 324 9.39 0.29 -5.29
CA PRO A 324 9.38 0.88 -3.98
C PRO A 324 10.79 1.17 -3.47
N ASN A 325 10.92 2.27 -2.76
CA ASN A 325 12.12 2.56 -2.00
C ASN A 325 12.16 1.76 -0.69
N LEU A 326 13.29 1.78 0.02
CA LEU A 326 13.37 1.16 1.34
C LEU A 326 12.55 1.98 2.34
N PRO A 327 11.74 1.33 3.19
CA PRO A 327 11.19 1.99 4.37
C PRO A 327 12.33 2.44 5.29
N ASN A 328 12.04 3.31 6.26
CA ASN A 328 13.06 3.75 7.20
C ASN A 328 13.46 2.61 8.16
N LEU A 329 14.53 1.88 7.82
CA LEU A 329 14.98 0.71 8.58
C LEU A 329 15.43 1.06 10.00
N GLY A 330 15.79 2.32 10.27
CA GLY A 330 16.14 2.79 11.61
C GLY A 330 14.97 2.81 12.59
N LEU A 331 13.74 2.60 12.10
CA LEU A 331 12.54 2.52 12.92
C LEU A 331 12.18 1.07 13.29
N THR A 332 12.88 0.09 12.71
CA THR A 332 12.64 -1.32 13.02
C THR A 332 13.00 -1.63 14.48
N PRO A 333 12.22 -2.49 15.18
CA PRO A 333 12.53 -2.89 16.55
C PRO A 333 13.94 -3.49 16.68
N ARG A 334 14.43 -4.16 15.63
CA ARG A 334 15.81 -4.66 15.54
C ARG A 334 16.86 -3.56 15.74
N THR A 335 16.77 -2.49 14.96
CA THR A 335 17.77 -1.39 14.99
C THR A 335 17.60 -0.46 16.19
N LEU A 336 16.39 -0.41 16.75
CA LEU A 336 16.15 0.23 18.05
C LEU A 336 16.80 -0.58 19.17
N GLY A 337 16.62 -1.90 19.16
CA GLY A 337 17.13 -2.82 20.18
C GLY A 337 18.66 -2.97 20.20
N ASP A 338 19.31 -2.88 19.04
CA ASP A 338 20.78 -2.94 18.93
C ASP A 338 21.47 -1.56 19.03
N GLY A 339 20.70 -0.47 19.07
CA GLY A 339 21.20 0.91 19.17
C GLY A 339 21.77 1.48 17.86
N THR A 340 21.45 0.90 16.70
CA THR A 340 21.94 1.33 15.38
C THR A 340 20.93 2.15 14.57
N SER A 341 19.77 2.48 15.14
CA SER A 341 18.67 3.25 14.51
C SER A 341 19.13 4.41 13.62
N GLN A 342 19.96 5.34 14.14
CA GLN A 342 20.43 6.49 13.34
C GLN A 342 21.26 6.08 12.11
N GLN A 343 22.12 5.06 12.27
CA GLN A 343 22.92 4.54 11.17
C GLN A 343 22.02 3.88 10.13
N ALA A 344 21.04 3.08 10.55
CA ALA A 344 20.10 2.41 9.65
C ALA A 344 19.20 3.40 8.89
N THR A 345 18.75 4.49 9.53
CA THR A 345 18.05 5.59 8.83
C THR A 345 18.94 6.24 7.78
N ALA A 346 20.19 6.57 8.12
CA ALA A 346 21.12 7.18 7.18
C ALA A 346 21.45 6.27 5.98
N LEU A 347 21.57 4.96 6.21
CA LEU A 347 21.80 3.98 5.16
C LEU A 347 20.58 3.80 4.27
N SER A 348 19.37 3.75 4.85
CA SER A 348 18.12 3.69 4.09
C SER A 348 17.98 4.90 3.16
N LEU A 349 18.23 6.11 3.68
CA LEU A 349 18.20 7.34 2.89
C LEU A 349 19.28 7.36 1.78
N GLY A 350 20.48 6.89 2.09
CA GLY A 350 21.58 6.79 1.13
C GLY A 350 21.27 5.81 -0.01
N PHE A 351 20.70 4.65 0.32
CA PHE A 351 20.21 3.67 -0.65
C PHE A 351 19.10 4.26 -1.52
N ASN A 352 18.08 4.88 -0.91
CA ASN A 352 16.94 5.45 -1.63
C ASN A 352 17.34 6.57 -2.59
N THR A 353 18.30 7.41 -2.18
CA THR A 353 18.89 8.45 -3.04
C THR A 353 19.61 7.83 -4.25
N GLY A 354 20.39 6.77 -4.01
CA GLY A 354 21.06 6.03 -5.08
C GLY A 354 20.06 5.38 -6.05
N LEU A 355 19.02 4.75 -5.50
CA LEU A 355 17.96 4.11 -6.27
C LEU A 355 17.24 5.12 -7.16
N ALA A 356 16.77 6.25 -6.62
CA ALA A 356 16.09 7.28 -7.39
C ALA A 356 16.92 7.78 -8.58
N ASN A 357 18.22 7.98 -8.38
CA ASN A 357 19.15 8.36 -9.46
C ASN A 357 19.27 7.25 -10.52
N ALA A 358 19.34 5.98 -10.11
CA ALA A 358 19.43 4.85 -11.02
C ALA A 358 18.15 4.67 -11.85
N LEU A 359 16.97 4.80 -11.23
CA LEU A 359 15.68 4.72 -11.93
C LEU A 359 15.54 5.84 -12.97
N THR A 360 15.88 7.07 -12.61
CA THR A 360 15.91 8.21 -13.55
C THR A 360 16.82 7.94 -14.75
N ALA A 361 17.98 7.32 -14.52
CA ALA A 361 18.91 6.98 -15.60
C ALA A 361 18.39 5.86 -16.51
N LEU A 362 17.65 4.89 -15.96
CA LEU A 362 17.02 3.83 -16.75
C LEU A 362 15.93 4.38 -17.66
N GLU A 363 15.00 5.21 -17.17
CA GLU A 363 13.95 5.81 -18.00
C GLU A 363 14.50 6.72 -19.12
N GLN A 364 15.67 7.33 -18.92
CA GLN A 364 16.34 8.11 -19.96
C GLN A 364 16.97 7.24 -21.07
N THR A 365 17.21 5.96 -20.80
CA THR A 365 17.98 5.06 -21.69
C THR A 365 17.16 3.91 -22.25
N LEU A 366 16.07 3.54 -21.60
CA LEU A 366 15.18 2.45 -21.97
C LEU A 366 13.77 3.00 -22.22
N PRO A 367 13.03 2.44 -23.20
CA PRO A 367 11.64 2.79 -23.45
C PRO A 367 10.74 2.03 -22.46
N ILE A 368 10.81 2.40 -21.19
CA ILE A 368 10.04 1.81 -20.09
C ILE A 368 9.48 2.92 -19.22
N ASP A 369 8.44 2.61 -18.47
CA ASP A 369 7.85 3.50 -17.47
C ASP A 369 8.17 2.98 -16.07
N ILE A 370 8.74 3.83 -15.21
CA ILE A 370 9.06 3.48 -13.82
C ILE A 370 8.26 4.37 -12.87
N ILE A 371 7.46 3.72 -12.03
CA ILE A 371 6.61 4.33 -11.01
C ILE A 371 7.28 4.10 -9.66
N PRO A 372 7.97 5.11 -9.08
CA PRO A 372 8.54 4.99 -7.74
C PRO A 372 7.42 4.96 -6.69
N VAL A 373 7.61 4.15 -5.65
CA VAL A 373 6.67 4.03 -4.52
C VAL A 373 7.38 4.47 -3.22
N ASP A 374 6.90 5.52 -2.56
CA ASP A 374 7.58 6.13 -1.42
C ASP A 374 7.15 5.54 -0.07
N LEU A 375 7.81 4.45 0.32
CA LEU A 375 7.59 3.77 1.60
C LEU A 375 8.41 4.40 2.73
N PHE A 376 9.52 5.07 2.40
CA PHE A 376 10.28 5.86 3.37
C PHE A 376 9.45 7.04 3.89
N GLY A 377 8.76 7.76 3.01
CA GLY A 377 7.82 8.82 3.36
C GLY A 377 6.74 8.31 4.32
N LEU A 378 5.99 7.29 3.90
CA LEU A 378 4.92 6.67 4.70
C LEU A 378 5.38 6.31 6.12
N THR A 379 6.50 5.58 6.24
CA THR A 379 6.97 5.12 7.55
C THR A 379 7.38 6.25 8.49
N ASN A 380 7.86 7.38 7.97
CA ASN A 380 8.14 8.57 8.79
C ASN A 380 6.86 9.33 9.18
N GLU A 381 5.86 9.38 8.30
CA GLU A 381 4.57 10.00 8.59
C GLU A 381 3.83 9.25 9.69
N ILE A 382 3.71 7.92 9.56
CA ILE A 382 3.08 7.06 10.56
C ILE A 382 3.74 7.25 11.93
N ILE A 383 5.07 7.30 12.00
CA ILE A 383 5.75 7.48 13.29
C ILE A 383 5.68 8.92 13.81
N GLY A 384 5.54 9.90 12.92
CA GLY A 384 5.30 11.30 13.27
C GLY A 384 3.92 11.52 13.91
N ALA A 385 2.90 10.77 13.47
CA ALA A 385 1.55 10.86 13.98
C ALA A 385 0.81 9.50 14.07
N PRO A 386 1.26 8.54 14.92
CA PRO A 386 0.75 7.16 14.90
C PRO A 386 -0.77 7.03 15.05
N ALA A 387 -1.35 7.88 15.91
CA ALA A 387 -2.79 7.87 16.17
C ALA A 387 -3.64 8.31 14.97
N GLU A 388 -3.08 9.08 14.02
CA GLU A 388 -3.78 9.48 12.78
C GLU A 388 -3.90 8.31 11.79
N PHE A 389 -3.14 7.24 12.00
CA PHE A 389 -3.14 6.01 11.22
C PHE A 389 -3.62 4.80 12.05
N GLY A 390 -4.29 5.04 13.19
CA GLY A 390 -4.83 3.98 14.04
C GLY A 390 -3.81 3.24 14.91
N PHE A 391 -2.53 3.60 14.91
CA PHE A 391 -1.50 2.89 15.68
C PHE A 391 -1.38 3.38 17.13
N THR A 392 -1.44 2.43 18.06
CA THR A 392 -1.15 2.64 19.49
C THR A 392 0.28 2.23 19.84
N ASN A 393 0.93 1.38 19.02
CA ASN A 393 2.31 0.95 19.19
C ASN A 393 3.06 0.90 17.85
N VAL A 394 4.12 1.72 17.73
CA VAL A 394 4.99 1.79 16.54
C VAL A 394 6.43 1.36 16.82
N THR A 395 6.70 0.78 18.00
CA THR A 395 8.07 0.48 18.47
C THR A 395 8.29 -0.96 18.88
N ASP A 396 7.32 -1.59 19.55
CA ASP A 396 7.47 -2.95 20.05
C ASP A 396 6.79 -3.94 19.11
N PRO A 397 7.41 -5.12 18.86
CA PRO A 397 6.76 -6.17 18.07
C PRO A 397 5.55 -6.77 18.78
N LEU A 398 4.46 -6.98 18.04
CA LEU A 398 3.27 -7.68 18.50
C LEU A 398 3.58 -9.13 18.90
N PHE A 399 4.40 -9.81 18.09
CA PHE A 399 4.81 -11.21 18.29
C PHE A 399 5.39 -11.45 19.68
N THR A 400 6.20 -10.52 20.20
CA THR A 400 6.86 -10.68 21.51
C THR A 400 5.93 -10.40 22.68
N GLN A 401 4.76 -9.82 22.44
CA GLN A 401 3.71 -9.63 23.45
C GLN A 401 2.86 -10.90 23.67
N GLY A 402 3.01 -11.93 22.82
CA GLY A 402 2.18 -13.13 22.85
C GLY A 402 0.74 -12.90 22.37
N LEU A 403 0.52 -11.81 21.63
CA LEU A 403 -0.71 -11.51 20.91
C LEU A 403 -0.58 -12.04 19.47
N LEU A 404 -1.71 -12.45 18.89
CA LEU A 404 -1.77 -12.94 17.50
C LEU A 404 -2.36 -11.90 16.54
N ASP A 405 -3.12 -10.96 17.09
CA ASP A 405 -3.86 -9.96 16.34
C ASP A 405 -4.11 -8.74 17.23
N ASP A 406 -3.74 -7.57 16.74
CA ASP A 406 -3.95 -6.25 17.34
C ASP A 406 -3.64 -5.19 16.26
N PRO A 407 -4.67 -4.56 15.65
CA PRO A 407 -4.47 -3.64 14.55
C PRO A 407 -3.81 -2.32 14.99
N GLY A 408 -3.71 -2.07 16.31
CA GLY A 408 -2.97 -0.94 16.86
C GLY A 408 -1.44 -1.09 16.80
N TYR A 409 -0.90 -2.24 16.38
CA TYR A 409 0.55 -2.48 16.28
C TYR A 409 1.06 -2.31 14.86
N PHE A 410 2.16 -1.56 14.71
CA PHE A 410 2.88 -1.44 13.45
C PHE A 410 3.72 -2.68 13.14
N TRP A 411 4.46 -3.17 14.14
CA TRP A 411 5.45 -4.24 13.93
C TRP A 411 4.89 -5.59 14.34
N TRP A 412 4.93 -6.55 13.43
CA TRP A 412 4.65 -7.94 13.76
C TRP A 412 5.83 -8.52 14.54
N ASP A 413 7.02 -8.49 13.95
CA ASP A 413 8.25 -9.00 14.56
C ASP A 413 9.34 -7.92 14.65
N GLN A 414 10.62 -8.31 14.75
CA GLN A 414 11.73 -7.37 14.89
C GLN A 414 11.97 -6.47 13.67
N GLN A 415 11.38 -6.78 12.51
CA GLN A 415 11.64 -6.07 11.26
C GLN A 415 10.47 -6.07 10.27
N HIS A 416 9.47 -6.93 10.44
CA HIS A 416 8.33 -7.02 9.54
C HIS A 416 7.10 -6.35 10.12
N PRO A 417 6.34 -5.61 9.29
CA PRO A 417 5.12 -4.95 9.71
C PRO A 417 3.95 -5.94 9.88
N THR A 418 2.90 -5.49 10.57
CA THR A 418 1.62 -6.20 10.68
C THR A 418 0.80 -6.13 9.39
N THR A 419 -0.24 -6.95 9.30
CA THR A 419 -1.21 -6.94 8.18
C THR A 419 -1.86 -5.57 7.98
N THR A 420 -2.18 -4.86 9.07
CA THR A 420 -2.75 -3.50 9.03
C THR A 420 -1.82 -2.51 8.33
N VAL A 421 -0.51 -2.60 8.58
CA VAL A 421 0.47 -1.79 7.85
C VAL A 421 0.60 -2.27 6.40
N HIS A 422 0.47 -3.56 6.12
CA HIS A 422 0.49 -4.08 4.75
C HIS A 422 -0.68 -3.57 3.91
N GLU A 423 -1.86 -3.35 4.49
CA GLU A 423 -2.99 -2.69 3.84
C GLU A 423 -2.63 -1.24 3.47
N LEU A 424 -2.08 -0.45 4.41
CA LEU A 424 -1.59 0.91 4.13
C LEU A 424 -0.49 0.95 3.06
N LEU A 425 0.38 -0.07 3.02
CA LEU A 425 1.38 -0.17 1.97
C LEU A 425 0.69 -0.33 0.61
N ALA A 426 -0.34 -1.19 0.49
CA ALA A 426 -1.09 -1.38 -0.74
C ALA A 426 -1.74 -0.07 -1.22
N ASP A 427 -2.25 0.76 -0.30
CA ASP A 427 -2.76 2.10 -0.62
C ASP A 427 -1.69 2.97 -1.28
N VAL A 428 -0.46 3.00 -0.74
CA VAL A 428 0.63 3.78 -1.35
C VAL A 428 0.99 3.28 -2.75
N PHE A 429 0.91 1.97 -3.01
CA PHE A 429 1.07 1.44 -4.38
C PHE A 429 -0.03 1.96 -5.31
N GLN A 430 -1.28 1.99 -4.87
CA GLN A 430 -2.39 2.49 -5.68
C GLN A 430 -2.32 4.01 -5.89
N THR A 431 -1.95 4.77 -4.86
CA THR A 431 -1.69 6.21 -4.97
C THR A 431 -0.56 6.49 -5.96
N SER A 432 0.51 5.69 -5.94
CA SER A 432 1.62 5.85 -6.90
C SER A 432 1.17 5.57 -8.34
N LEU A 433 0.35 4.53 -8.55
CA LEU A 433 -0.25 4.22 -9.86
C LEU A 433 -1.15 5.35 -10.35
N LEU A 434 -1.95 5.92 -9.47
CA LEU A 434 -2.75 7.10 -9.78
C LEU A 434 -1.89 8.27 -10.23
N GLU A 435 -0.93 8.67 -9.40
CA GLU A 435 -0.16 9.90 -9.64
C GLU A 435 0.63 9.81 -10.94
N ALA A 436 1.06 8.59 -11.29
CA ALA A 436 1.69 8.29 -12.57
C ALA A 436 0.71 8.20 -13.76
N GLY A 437 -0.61 8.32 -13.52
CA GLY A 437 -1.66 8.29 -14.54
C GLY A 437 -2.11 6.88 -14.96
N TYR A 438 -1.66 5.86 -14.22
CA TYR A 438 -1.93 4.45 -14.49
C TYR A 438 -3.18 3.91 -13.82
N LEU A 439 -3.81 4.70 -12.97
CA LEU A 439 -5.10 4.42 -12.36
C LEU A 439 -6.01 5.61 -12.61
N GLN A 440 -7.10 5.41 -13.35
CA GLN A 440 -8.03 6.50 -13.60
C GLN A 440 -8.83 6.81 -12.33
N PRO A 441 -8.98 8.09 -11.97
CA PRO A 441 -9.96 8.49 -10.98
C PRO A 441 -11.35 7.94 -11.33
N GLY A 442 -12.10 7.47 -10.33
CA GLY A 442 -13.53 7.75 -10.36
C GLY A 442 -13.72 9.27 -10.40
N ASP A 443 -14.82 9.80 -10.92
CA ASP A 443 -15.01 11.26 -10.94
C ASP A 443 -15.11 11.86 -9.50
N GLY A 444 -14.96 11.06 -8.43
CA GLY A 444 -14.76 11.50 -7.05
C GLY A 444 -13.71 10.69 -6.27
N ALA A 445 -12.42 10.93 -6.55
CA ALA A 445 -11.22 10.52 -5.78
C ALA A 445 -10.81 9.04 -5.74
N LEU A 446 -9.55 8.87 -5.35
CA LEU A 446 -8.71 7.68 -5.40
C LEU A 446 -8.12 7.42 -4.01
N PRO A 447 -7.48 6.25 -3.79
CA PRO A 447 -6.86 5.90 -2.51
C PRO A 447 -5.98 7.04 -1.97
N THR A 448 -6.34 7.50 -0.77
CA THR A 448 -5.57 8.53 -0.05
C THR A 448 -4.77 7.93 1.09
N LEU A 449 -3.55 8.44 1.21
CA LEU A 449 -3.01 8.86 2.49
C LEU A 449 -2.79 10.39 2.41
N ALA A 450 -3.57 11.13 3.21
CA ALA A 450 -3.52 12.55 3.62
C ALA A 450 -3.20 13.70 2.63
N GLY A 451 -4.11 14.68 2.53
CA GLY A 451 -3.77 16.12 2.38
C GLY A 451 -3.53 16.74 3.78
N GLU A 452 -2.91 17.90 4.01
CA GLU A 452 -2.64 19.08 3.20
C GLU A 452 -1.25 19.65 3.56
N GLY A 453 -0.48 20.04 2.55
CA GLY A 453 0.91 20.51 2.69
C GLY A 453 1.93 19.67 1.91
N LEU A 454 1.48 18.56 1.31
CA LEU A 454 2.27 17.73 0.42
C LEU A 454 2.43 18.40 -0.95
N ALA A 455 3.36 19.35 -1.03
CA ALA A 455 4.17 19.35 -2.22
C ALA A 455 4.86 17.98 -2.23
N LEU A 456 4.50 17.10 -3.17
CA LEU A 456 5.42 16.08 -3.69
C LEU A 456 6.62 16.81 -4.30
N SER A 457 7.44 17.46 -3.48
CA SER A 457 8.72 18.01 -3.87
C SER A 457 9.76 16.91 -3.75
N GLY A 458 9.55 15.83 -4.51
CA GLY A 458 10.57 14.84 -4.85
C GLY A 458 11.46 15.30 -6.01
N ALA A 459 11.16 16.43 -6.67
CA ALA A 459 12.16 17.16 -7.43
C ALA A 459 12.96 18.03 -6.46
N ILE A 460 14.09 17.52 -5.97
CA ILE A 460 15.12 18.35 -5.34
C ILE A 460 15.54 19.39 -6.39
N ALA A 461 14.99 20.59 -6.31
CA ALA A 461 15.63 21.76 -6.90
C ALA A 461 16.91 22.02 -6.09
N PRO A 462 18.09 22.12 -6.72
CA PRO A 462 19.33 22.30 -6.00
C PRO A 462 19.34 23.68 -5.35
N GLY A 463 19.23 23.76 -4.01
CA GLY A 463 19.79 24.92 -3.31
C GLY A 463 19.10 25.51 -2.09
N GLU A 464 18.13 24.88 -1.40
CA GLU A 464 17.66 25.42 -0.11
C GLU A 464 17.47 24.34 0.97
N ALA A 465 18.52 24.12 1.76
CA ALA A 465 18.46 23.35 3.00
C ALA A 465 17.78 24.18 4.10
N ARG A 466 16.75 23.63 4.76
CA ARG A 466 16.29 24.12 6.05
C ARG A 466 16.86 23.23 7.15
N GLU A 467 17.69 23.84 7.98
CA GLU A 467 18.39 23.27 9.14
C GLU A 467 17.43 22.59 10.12
N ILE A 468 17.69 21.32 10.42
CA ILE A 468 17.45 20.73 11.74
C ILE A 468 18.81 20.29 12.27
N VAL A 469 19.09 20.69 13.50
CA VAL A 469 20.42 20.91 14.08
C VAL A 469 21.24 19.62 14.28
N SER A 470 22.54 19.81 14.02
CA SER A 470 23.72 18.95 14.08
C SER A 470 23.97 18.08 15.32
N ALA A 471 24.49 16.87 15.07
CA ALA A 471 25.68 16.34 15.73
C ALA A 471 26.45 15.38 14.77
N ASP A 472 27.50 15.91 14.14
CA ASP A 472 28.72 15.25 13.67
C ASP A 472 28.66 13.84 13.03
N TRP A 473 28.11 13.76 11.82
CA TRP A 473 28.63 12.87 10.76
C TRP A 473 28.35 13.52 9.40
N GLU A 474 29.22 14.45 8.99
CA GLU A 474 29.02 15.31 7.82
C GLU A 474 28.82 14.52 6.51
N SER A 475 27.64 14.76 5.95
CA SER A 475 27.17 14.69 4.57
C SER A 475 28.14 15.29 3.53
N SER A 476 28.99 14.46 2.94
CA SER A 476 29.69 14.78 1.67
C SER A 476 29.86 13.60 0.72
N TRP A 477 29.60 12.36 1.16
CA TRP A 477 29.85 11.15 0.35
C TRP A 477 28.68 10.77 -0.59
N ALA A 478 27.45 11.17 -0.26
CA ALA A 478 26.26 10.82 -1.04
C ALA A 478 26.10 11.60 -2.35
N ALA A 479 26.84 12.69 -2.57
CA ALA A 479 26.78 13.44 -3.83
C ALA A 479 27.84 12.97 -4.86
N ASP A 480 29.01 12.53 -4.40
CA ASP A 480 30.15 12.25 -5.29
C ASP A 480 30.17 10.81 -5.84
N VAL A 481 29.63 9.82 -5.10
CA VAL A 481 29.69 8.39 -5.51
C VAL A 481 28.69 8.05 -6.62
N PHE A 482 27.51 8.68 -6.65
CA PHE A 482 26.44 8.34 -7.61
C PHE A 482 26.56 9.01 -8.98
N SER A 483 27.55 9.89 -9.19
CA SER A 483 27.84 10.46 -10.51
C SER A 483 28.41 9.45 -11.52
N SER A 484 28.79 8.25 -11.07
CA SER A 484 29.55 7.27 -11.85
C SER A 484 28.80 5.98 -12.22
N VAL A 485 27.53 5.85 -11.86
CA VAL A 485 26.68 4.71 -12.26
C VAL A 485 26.16 4.98 -13.68
N GLN A 486 26.94 4.62 -14.69
CA GLN A 486 26.53 4.58 -16.08
C GLN A 486 26.31 3.11 -16.48
N PRO A 487 25.25 2.78 -17.24
CA PRO A 487 25.03 1.41 -17.69
C PRO A 487 26.20 0.93 -18.57
N ALA A 488 26.62 -0.32 -18.38
CA ALA A 488 27.61 -0.95 -19.25
C ALA A 488 27.06 -1.03 -20.70
N PRO A 489 27.89 -0.80 -21.73
CA PRO A 489 27.43 -0.87 -23.11
C PRO A 489 27.01 -2.31 -23.46
N ALA A 490 25.80 -2.45 -23.99
CA ALA A 490 25.28 -3.69 -24.54
C ALA A 490 26.22 -4.22 -25.63
N VAL A 491 26.67 -5.47 -25.48
CA VAL A 491 27.26 -6.24 -26.59
C VAL A 491 26.10 -6.82 -27.39
N VAL A 492 25.95 -6.31 -28.62
CA VAL A 492 24.95 -6.73 -29.63
C VAL A 492 25.06 -8.21 -29.96
#